data_AF-I1CHA4-F1
#
_entry.id   AF-I1CHA4-F1
#
_cell.length_a   1.000
_cell.length_b   1.000
_cell.length_c   1.000
_cell.angle_alpha   90.00
_cell.angle_beta   90.00
_cell.angle_gamma   90.00
#
_symmetry.space_group_name_H-M   'P 1'
#
loop_
_entity.id
_entity.type
_entity.pdbx_description
1 polymer ?
#
loop_
_entity_poly.entity_id
_entity_poly.type
_entity_poly.pdbx_seq_one_letter_code
_entity_poly.pdbx_strand_id
1 'polypeptide(L)'
;MWRPRSDIGEIQLGDITFVLDKSSPVPIGATIVARTPKEINPKASKLGAIADKNCYPVYTLWCFYNATREGRAHLPEDHKLFLTGLHEHSEGRWKSAATGTVASWLKDVMELSGIDTTKHTVHSIRAAASTKAVSLGMTIDEVKDHANWSRNSSILKTITIALETNTLVAEK
;
A
#
# COMPACT_ATOMS: atom_id res chain seq x y z
N MET A 1 -5.42 3.02 8.42
CA MET A 1 -4.20 2.43 7.83
C MET A 1 -4.51 1.00 7.45
N TRP A 2 -4.00 0.61 6.30
CA TRP A 2 -4.43 -0.57 5.59
C TRP A 2 -3.58 -1.76 6.02
N ARG A 3 -4.22 -2.85 6.46
CA ARG A 3 -3.55 -4.11 6.75
C ARG A 3 -3.14 -4.78 5.45
N PRO A 4 -1.86 -5.12 5.25
CA PRO A 4 -1.37 -5.68 3.99
C PRO A 4 -2.08 -6.96 3.55
N ARG A 5 -2.43 -7.83 4.51
CA ARG A 5 -3.14 -9.07 4.23
C ARG A 5 -4.63 -8.83 4.00
N SER A 6 -5.36 -8.30 4.99
CA SER A 6 -6.83 -8.27 4.95
C SER A 6 -7.46 -7.05 4.27
N ASP A 7 -6.75 -5.93 4.19
CA ASP A 7 -7.29 -4.72 3.57
C ASP A 7 -6.74 -4.60 2.15
N ILE A 8 -5.40 -4.66 1.97
CA ILE A 8 -4.77 -4.51 0.65
C ILE A 8 -5.03 -5.73 -0.25
N GLY A 9 -4.93 -6.95 0.29
CA GLY A 9 -5.17 -8.18 -0.45
C GLY A 9 -6.64 -8.46 -0.80
N GLU A 10 -7.57 -7.61 -0.35
CA GLU A 10 -9.00 -7.71 -0.68
C GLU A 10 -9.48 -6.56 -1.58
N ILE A 11 -8.61 -5.63 -1.96
CA ILE A 11 -8.95 -4.54 -2.89
C ILE A 11 -9.41 -5.15 -4.21
N GLN A 12 -10.58 -4.73 -4.69
CA GLN A 12 -11.07 -5.09 -6.02
C GLN A 12 -10.61 -4.05 -7.04
N LEU A 13 -10.62 -4.42 -8.33
CA LEU A 13 -10.26 -3.46 -9.38
C LEU A 13 -11.21 -2.25 -9.37
N GLY A 14 -12.51 -2.47 -9.14
CA GLY A 14 -13.54 -1.43 -9.06
C GLY A 14 -13.41 -0.49 -7.85
N ASP A 15 -12.54 -0.81 -6.89
CA ASP A 15 -12.26 0.05 -5.74
C ASP A 15 -11.27 1.19 -6.03
N ILE A 16 -10.76 1.27 -7.27
CA ILE A 16 -9.76 2.24 -7.69
C ILE A 16 -10.41 3.32 -8.54
N THR A 17 -10.27 4.58 -8.12
CA THR A 17 -10.66 5.75 -8.91
C THR A 17 -9.44 6.61 -9.18
N PHE A 18 -9.05 6.76 -10.44
CA PHE A 18 -7.95 7.64 -10.83
C PHE A 18 -8.41 9.09 -10.97
N VAL A 19 -7.56 10.03 -10.56
CA VAL A 19 -7.76 11.48 -10.76
C VAL A 19 -6.91 11.89 -11.95
N LEU A 20 -7.58 12.23 -13.05
CA LEU A 20 -6.95 12.66 -14.30
C LEU A 20 -6.89 14.19 -14.36
N ASP A 21 -5.80 14.70 -14.93
CA ASP A 21 -5.69 16.10 -15.33
C ASP A 21 -5.90 16.20 -16.85
N LYS A 22 -6.62 17.23 -17.31
CA LYS A 22 -6.93 17.42 -18.74
C LYS A 22 -5.67 17.57 -19.60
N SER A 23 -4.56 17.99 -18.99
CA SER A 23 -3.26 18.17 -19.64
C SER A 23 -2.41 16.90 -19.72
N SER A 24 -2.76 15.82 -19.01
CA SER A 24 -1.87 14.68 -18.80
C SER A 24 -2.55 13.35 -19.12
N PRO A 25 -1.90 12.47 -19.92
CA PRO A 25 -2.39 11.10 -20.13
C PRO A 25 -2.17 10.20 -18.90
N VAL A 26 -1.45 10.68 -17.89
CA VAL A 26 -1.14 9.97 -16.64
C VAL A 26 -1.94 10.58 -15.48
N PRO A 27 -2.55 9.77 -14.59
CA PRO A 27 -3.25 10.28 -13.42
C PRO A 27 -2.33 11.04 -12.47
N ILE A 28 -2.82 12.17 -11.97
CA ILE A 28 -2.16 12.97 -10.93
C ILE A 28 -2.48 12.49 -9.52
N GLY A 29 -3.45 11.57 -9.38
CA GLY A 29 -3.83 10.97 -8.12
C GLY A 29 -4.65 9.69 -8.30
N ALA A 30 -4.88 9.00 -7.19
CA ALA A 30 -5.78 7.86 -7.13
C ALA A 30 -6.47 7.81 -5.76
N THR A 31 -7.74 7.44 -5.74
CA THR A 31 -8.47 7.06 -4.53
C THR A 31 -8.64 5.54 -4.54
N ILE A 32 -8.26 4.90 -3.44
CA ILE A 32 -8.42 3.47 -3.21
C ILE A 32 -9.40 3.29 -2.06
N VAL A 33 -10.39 2.42 -2.23
CA VAL A 33 -11.40 2.12 -1.20
C VAL A 33 -11.31 0.66 -0.73
N ALA A 34 -11.22 0.42 0.57
CA ALA A 34 -11.45 -0.88 1.15
C ALA A 34 -12.91 -0.92 1.61
N ARG A 35 -13.77 -1.59 0.83
CA ARG A 35 -15.21 -1.73 1.12
C ARG A 35 -15.49 -2.69 2.27
N THR A 36 -14.73 -3.78 2.37
CA THR A 36 -14.88 -4.84 3.38
C THR A 36 -13.61 -5.02 4.23
N PRO A 37 -13.10 -3.96 4.88
CA PRO A 37 -11.92 -4.09 5.72
C PRO A 37 -12.22 -5.01 6.91
N LYS A 38 -11.16 -5.61 7.47
CA LYS A 38 -11.30 -6.45 8.68
C LYS A 38 -11.83 -5.69 9.90
N GLU A 39 -11.67 -4.37 9.89
CA GLU A 39 -12.20 -3.47 10.91
C GLU A 39 -13.53 -2.91 10.41
N ILE A 40 -14.54 -2.77 11.28
CA ILE A 40 -15.97 -2.58 10.95
C ILE A 40 -16.28 -1.44 9.94
N ASN A 41 -15.39 -0.45 9.82
CA ASN A 41 -15.63 0.73 8.97
C ASN A 41 -14.81 0.71 7.68
N PRO A 42 -15.45 0.96 6.51
CA PRO A 42 -14.76 1.17 5.25
C PRO A 42 -13.63 2.21 5.36
N LYS A 43 -12.57 2.02 4.59
CA LYS A 43 -11.40 2.91 4.59
C LYS A 43 -11.16 3.42 3.18
N ALA A 44 -10.80 4.68 3.05
CA ALA A 44 -10.36 5.26 1.79
C ALA A 44 -8.98 5.91 1.97
N SER A 45 -8.13 5.77 0.95
CA SER A 45 -6.85 6.47 0.89
C SER A 45 -6.75 7.22 -0.43
N LYS A 46 -6.43 8.51 -0.32
CA LYS A 46 -6.14 9.38 -1.46
C LYS A 46 -4.64 9.47 -1.63
N LEU A 47 -4.16 9.09 -2.80
CA LEU A 47 -2.75 9.14 -3.19
C LEU A 47 -2.58 10.27 -4.19
N GLY A 48 -1.60 11.13 -3.95
CA GLY A 48 -1.22 12.22 -4.85
C GLY A 48 0.00 11.89 -5.70
N ALA A 49 0.30 12.80 -6.62
CA ALA A 49 1.57 12.84 -7.32
C ALA A 49 2.73 13.00 -6.34
N ILE A 50 3.79 12.22 -6.53
CA ILE A 50 5.06 12.46 -5.85
C ILE A 50 6.14 12.76 -6.89
N ALA A 51 7.13 13.57 -6.51
CA ALA A 51 8.19 14.00 -7.43
C ALA A 51 9.07 12.83 -7.90
N ASP A 52 9.33 11.86 -7.01
CA ASP A 52 10.12 10.68 -7.34
C ASP A 52 9.32 9.67 -8.16
N LYS A 53 9.61 9.63 -9.46
CA LYS A 53 8.97 8.72 -10.42
C LYS A 53 9.26 7.24 -10.14
N ASN A 54 10.38 6.90 -9.50
CA ASN A 54 10.72 5.51 -9.17
C ASN A 54 9.86 4.98 -8.02
N CYS A 55 9.42 5.88 -7.14
CA CYS A 55 8.56 5.54 -6.01
C CYS A 55 7.10 5.92 -6.25
N TYR A 56 6.70 6.33 -7.47
CA TYR A 56 5.41 6.98 -7.70
C TYR A 56 4.23 5.98 -7.70
N PRO A 57 3.50 5.80 -6.57
CA PRO A 57 2.57 4.69 -6.45
C PRO A 57 1.36 4.82 -7.39
N VAL A 58 0.93 6.06 -7.69
CA VAL A 58 -0.19 6.30 -8.61
C VAL A 58 0.19 5.88 -10.04
N TYR A 59 1.40 6.20 -10.50
CA TYR A 59 1.84 5.80 -11.83
C TYR A 59 2.04 4.29 -11.94
N THR A 60 2.68 3.66 -10.95
CA THR A 60 2.84 2.20 -10.92
C THR A 60 1.48 1.49 -10.93
N LEU A 61 0.52 1.97 -10.13
CA LEU A 61 -0.85 1.44 -10.11
C LEU A 61 -1.55 1.64 -11.46
N TRP A 62 -1.39 2.80 -12.09
CA TRP A 62 -1.94 3.10 -13.42
C TRP A 62 -1.38 2.17 -14.51
N CYS A 63 -0.07 1.98 -14.53
CA CYS A 63 0.59 1.05 -15.47
C CYS A 63 0.07 -0.37 -15.29
N PHE A 64 -0.01 -0.85 -14.05
CA PHE A 64 -0.52 -2.18 -13.74
C PHE A 64 -2.01 -2.34 -14.12
N TYR A 65 -2.84 -1.33 -13.82
CA TYR A 65 -4.26 -1.30 -14.19
C TYR A 65 -4.44 -1.45 -15.71
N ASN A 66 -3.73 -0.66 -16.51
CA ASN A 66 -3.85 -0.71 -17.96
C ASN A 66 -3.26 -1.99 -18.57
N ALA A 67 -2.08 -2.40 -18.12
CA ALA A 67 -1.41 -3.60 -18.63
C ALA A 67 -2.23 -4.88 -18.39
N THR A 68 -3.05 -4.91 -17.36
CA THR A 68 -3.90 -6.06 -17.03
C THR A 68 -5.34 -5.93 -17.53
N ARG A 69 -5.73 -4.80 -18.13
CA ARG A 69 -7.14 -4.51 -18.47
C ARG A 69 -7.76 -5.54 -19.42
N GLU A 70 -7.07 -5.86 -20.51
CA GLU A 70 -7.58 -6.78 -21.54
C GLU A 70 -7.68 -8.21 -21.02
N GLY A 71 -6.68 -8.67 -20.26
CA GLY A 71 -6.68 -10.02 -19.69
C GLY A 71 -7.68 -10.23 -18.54
N ARG A 72 -8.36 -9.19 -18.06
CA ARG A 72 -9.39 -9.30 -17.00
C ARG A 72 -10.79 -9.62 -17.54
N ALA A 73 -11.01 -9.64 -18.85
CA ALA A 73 -12.33 -9.81 -19.44
C ALA A 73 -13.07 -11.10 -19.02
N HIS A 74 -12.33 -12.16 -18.68
CA HIS A 74 -12.87 -13.45 -18.24
C HIS A 74 -13.04 -13.58 -16.72
N LEU A 75 -12.62 -12.58 -15.95
CA LEU A 75 -12.72 -12.61 -14.49
C LEU A 75 -14.11 -12.14 -14.03
N PRO A 76 -14.56 -12.57 -12.84
CA PRO A 76 -15.76 -12.01 -12.20
C PRO A 76 -15.70 -10.49 -12.07
N GLU A 77 -16.86 -9.82 -12.02
CA GLU A 77 -16.93 -8.35 -11.87
C GLU A 77 -16.20 -7.87 -10.60
N ASP A 78 -16.29 -8.64 -9.52
CA ASP A 78 -15.73 -8.36 -8.20
C ASP A 78 -14.29 -8.87 -8.02
N HIS A 79 -13.58 -9.14 -9.11
CA HIS A 79 -12.21 -9.64 -9.05
C HIS A 79 -11.24 -8.64 -8.39
N LYS A 80 -10.19 -9.21 -7.79
CA LYS A 80 -9.21 -8.46 -7.02
C LYS A 80 -8.30 -7.63 -7.93
N LEU A 81 -7.76 -6.54 -7.38
CA LEU A 81 -6.74 -5.74 -8.04
C LEU A 81 -5.53 -6.62 -8.37
N PHE A 82 -4.98 -7.33 -7.38
CA PHE A 82 -3.82 -8.20 -7.57
C PHE A 82 -4.22 -9.55 -8.17
N LEU A 83 -3.43 -10.02 -9.15
CA LEU A 83 -3.71 -11.24 -9.92
C LEU A 83 -2.52 -12.22 -9.86
N THR A 84 -2.81 -13.51 -9.92
CA THR A 84 -1.82 -14.59 -10.12
C THR A 84 -1.96 -15.16 -11.55
N GLY A 85 -0.91 -15.84 -12.03
CA GLY A 85 -0.91 -16.50 -13.33
C GLY A 85 -0.64 -15.59 -14.53
N LEU A 86 -0.09 -14.39 -14.32
CA LEU A 86 0.12 -13.38 -15.37
C LEU A 86 1.09 -13.81 -16.49
N HIS A 87 2.00 -14.75 -16.22
CA HIS A 87 2.98 -15.24 -17.20
C HIS A 87 2.40 -16.24 -18.21
N GLU A 88 1.21 -16.78 -17.94
CA GLU A 88 0.59 -17.75 -18.82
C GLU A 88 -0.24 -17.01 -19.88
N HIS A 89 0.19 -17.10 -21.14
CA HIS A 89 -0.51 -16.50 -22.28
C HIS A 89 -1.79 -17.23 -22.66
N SER A 90 -2.17 -18.30 -21.95
CA SER A 90 -3.40 -19.05 -22.18
C SER A 90 -4.58 -18.40 -21.45
N GLU A 91 -5.68 -18.27 -22.18
CA GLU A 91 -6.95 -17.74 -21.67
C GLU A 91 -7.44 -18.53 -20.43
N GLY A 92 -8.03 -17.82 -19.46
CA GLY A 92 -8.68 -18.43 -18.30
C GLY A 92 -7.77 -18.81 -17.13
N ARG A 93 -6.48 -18.48 -17.18
CA ARG A 93 -5.50 -18.84 -16.12
C ARG A 93 -5.26 -17.73 -15.10
N TRP A 94 -5.63 -16.50 -15.43
CA TRP A 94 -5.51 -15.39 -14.48
C TRP A 94 -6.53 -15.56 -13.37
N LYS A 95 -6.12 -15.29 -12.13
CA LYS A 95 -7.00 -15.42 -10.96
C LYS A 95 -6.72 -14.30 -9.98
N SER A 96 -7.74 -13.91 -9.22
CA SER A 96 -7.58 -13.04 -8.06
C SER A 96 -6.55 -13.63 -7.09
N ALA A 97 -5.55 -12.83 -6.71
CA ALA A 97 -4.55 -13.28 -5.74
C ALA A 97 -5.19 -13.47 -4.36
N ALA A 98 -4.82 -14.56 -3.68
CA ALA A 98 -5.20 -14.73 -2.28
C ALA A 98 -4.49 -13.68 -1.41
N THR A 99 -5.12 -13.28 -0.30
CA THR A 99 -4.52 -12.31 0.65
C THR A 99 -3.18 -12.77 1.20
N GLY A 100 -3.05 -14.08 1.43
CA GLY A 100 -1.80 -14.72 1.82
C GLY A 100 -0.70 -14.55 0.78
N THR A 101 -1.05 -14.64 -0.51
CA THR A 101 -0.13 -14.45 -1.63
C THR A 101 0.40 -13.03 -1.70
N VAL A 102 -0.49 -12.02 -1.61
CA VAL A 102 -0.07 -10.60 -1.59
C VAL A 102 0.86 -10.31 -0.41
N ALA A 103 0.54 -10.86 0.77
CA ALA A 103 1.41 -10.74 1.93
C ALA A 103 2.76 -11.45 1.75
N SER A 104 2.79 -12.59 1.04
CA SER A 104 4.05 -13.27 0.69
C SER A 104 4.90 -12.42 -0.24
N TRP A 105 4.33 -11.88 -1.32
CA TRP A 105 5.07 -11.01 -2.24
C TRP A 105 5.68 -9.79 -1.54
N LEU A 106 4.95 -9.18 -0.59
CA LEU A 106 5.50 -8.09 0.22
C LEU A 106 6.67 -8.54 1.09
N LYS A 107 6.60 -9.75 1.66
CA LYS A 107 7.73 -10.34 2.42
C LYS A 107 8.93 -10.58 1.50
N ASP A 108 8.70 -11.12 0.30
CA ASP A 108 9.74 -11.38 -0.69
C ASP A 108 10.43 -10.07 -1.11
N VAL A 109 9.66 -9.00 -1.35
CA VAL A 109 10.20 -7.65 -1.65
C VAL A 109 11.02 -7.10 -0.48
N MET A 110 10.58 -7.32 0.77
CA MET A 110 11.37 -6.92 1.96
C MET A 110 12.72 -7.65 1.99
N GLU A 111 12.74 -8.96 1.75
CA GLU A 111 13.96 -9.78 1.72
C GLU A 111 14.90 -9.35 0.60
N LEU A 112 14.37 -9.12 -0.61
CA LEU A 112 15.12 -8.60 -1.75
C LEU A 112 15.72 -7.21 -1.48
N SER A 113 15.09 -6.42 -0.61
CA SER A 113 15.58 -5.12 -0.17
C SER A 113 16.59 -5.21 0.98
N GLY A 114 17.00 -6.43 1.38
CA GLY A 114 17.95 -6.66 2.48
C GLY A 114 17.34 -6.52 3.88
N ILE A 115 16.02 -6.48 4.02
CA ILE A 115 15.34 -6.40 5.32
C ILE A 115 15.25 -7.79 5.93
N ASP A 116 15.76 -7.95 7.15
CA ASP A 116 15.65 -9.18 7.93
C ASP A 116 14.19 -9.47 8.33
N THR A 117 13.52 -10.35 7.57
CA THR A 117 12.10 -10.68 7.79
C THR A 117 11.83 -11.59 8.99
N THR A 118 12.89 -12.08 9.66
CA THR A 118 12.76 -12.76 10.95
C THR A 118 12.51 -11.76 12.09
N LYS A 119 12.98 -10.51 11.93
CA LYS A 119 12.80 -9.41 12.88
C LYS A 119 11.68 -8.45 12.46
N HIS A 120 11.54 -8.20 11.17
CA HIS A 120 10.58 -7.25 10.63
C HIS A 120 9.53 -7.96 9.79
N THR A 121 8.26 -7.83 10.19
CA THR A 121 7.17 -8.44 9.42
C THR A 121 6.63 -7.45 8.40
N VAL A 122 5.75 -7.90 7.52
CA VAL A 122 5.02 -7.02 6.58
C VAL A 122 4.26 -5.89 7.31
N HIS A 123 3.91 -6.08 8.59
CA HIS A 123 3.31 -5.01 9.41
C HIS A 123 4.31 -3.91 9.79
N SER A 124 5.61 -4.17 9.76
CA SER A 124 6.67 -3.20 10.07
C SER A 124 6.77 -2.08 9.01
N ILE A 125 6.38 -2.35 7.75
CA ILE A 125 6.29 -1.31 6.69
C ILE A 125 5.40 -0.15 7.15
N ARG A 126 4.32 -0.47 7.84
CA ARG A 126 3.35 0.48 8.40
C ARG A 126 3.98 1.43 9.42
N ALA A 127 4.74 0.84 10.34
CA ALA A 127 5.47 1.59 11.36
C ALA A 127 6.51 2.48 10.68
N ALA A 128 7.35 1.92 9.79
CA ALA A 128 8.39 2.65 9.08
C ALA A 128 7.86 3.84 8.26
N ALA A 129 6.74 3.67 7.54
CA ALA A 129 6.10 4.76 6.79
C ALA A 129 5.63 5.89 7.73
N SER A 130 5.06 5.54 8.88
CA SER A 130 4.60 6.51 9.88
C SER A 130 5.79 7.25 10.51
N THR A 131 6.87 6.52 10.85
CA THR A 131 8.15 7.09 11.30
C THR A 131 8.66 8.12 10.31
N LYS A 132 8.67 7.76 9.01
CA LYS A 132 9.16 8.65 7.96
C LYS A 132 8.30 9.90 7.85
N ALA A 133 6.97 9.78 7.91
CA ALA A 133 6.08 10.94 7.89
C ALA A 133 6.35 11.91 9.06
N VAL A 134 6.51 11.39 10.28
CA VAL A 134 6.88 12.21 11.45
C VAL A 134 8.25 12.87 11.26
N SER A 135 9.24 12.14 10.75
CA SER A 135 10.58 12.70 10.48
C SER A 135 10.58 13.81 9.42
N LEU A 136 9.53 13.87 8.58
CA LEU A 136 9.32 14.91 7.57
C LEU A 136 8.47 16.08 8.12
N GLY A 137 8.17 16.10 9.42
CA GLY A 137 7.48 17.21 10.09
C GLY A 137 5.97 17.04 10.24
N MET A 138 5.39 15.90 9.88
CA MET A 138 3.98 15.63 10.16
C MET A 138 3.76 15.39 11.65
N THR A 139 2.68 15.93 12.20
CA THR A 139 2.34 15.69 13.61
C THR A 139 1.88 14.24 13.82
N ILE A 140 2.07 13.76 15.05
CA ILE A 140 1.61 12.41 15.45
C ILE A 140 0.10 12.26 15.23
N ASP A 141 -0.68 13.32 15.48
CA ASP A 141 -2.13 13.27 15.33
C ASP A 141 -2.54 13.25 13.86
N GLU A 142 -1.91 14.02 12.97
CA GLU A 142 -2.12 13.91 11.52
C GLU A 142 -1.78 12.51 11.01
N VAL A 143 -0.68 11.92 11.48
CA VAL A 143 -0.29 10.55 11.12
C VAL A 143 -1.31 9.54 11.65
N LYS A 144 -1.83 9.69 12.88
CA LYS A 144 -2.87 8.80 13.43
C LYS A 144 -4.18 8.92 12.67
N ASP A 145 -4.61 10.13 12.34
CA ASP A 145 -5.84 10.39 11.61
C ASP A 145 -5.73 9.79 10.20
N HIS A 146 -4.60 9.99 9.50
CA HIS A 146 -4.32 9.34 8.21
C HIS A 146 -4.20 7.81 8.34
N ALA A 147 -3.60 7.33 9.43
CA ALA A 147 -3.47 5.92 9.76
C ALA A 147 -4.76 5.32 10.34
N ASN A 148 -5.87 6.06 10.44
CA ASN A 148 -7.11 5.60 11.07
C ASN A 148 -6.84 4.84 12.40
N TRP A 149 -5.94 5.36 13.22
CA TRP A 149 -5.57 4.81 14.53
C TRP A 149 -6.31 5.54 15.64
N SER A 150 -6.55 4.83 16.74
CA SER A 150 -7.07 5.50 17.94
C SER A 150 -6.06 6.53 18.43
N ARG A 151 -6.56 7.69 18.87
CA ARG A 151 -5.72 8.75 19.46
C ARG A 151 -4.92 8.27 20.67
N ASN A 152 -5.42 7.25 21.35
CA ASN A 152 -4.77 6.62 22.52
C ASN A 152 -3.76 5.51 22.16
N SER A 153 -3.53 5.21 20.88
CA SER A 153 -2.60 4.16 20.47
C SER A 153 -1.15 4.49 20.84
N SER A 154 -0.47 3.55 21.50
CA SER A 154 0.94 3.64 21.91
C SER A 154 1.94 3.38 20.78
N ILE A 155 1.48 2.89 19.62
CA ILE A 155 2.34 2.46 18.49
C ILE A 155 3.32 3.55 18.04
N LEU A 156 2.90 4.82 18.06
CA LEU A 156 3.77 5.93 17.67
C LEU A 156 4.70 6.39 18.79
N LYS A 157 4.33 6.25 20.06
CA LYS A 157 5.20 6.63 21.19
C LYS A 157 6.49 5.80 21.18
N THR A 158 6.40 4.51 20.88
CA THR A 158 7.57 3.63 20.74
C THR A 158 8.45 4.00 19.55
N ILE A 159 7.87 4.52 18.47
CA ILE A 159 8.58 4.92 17.25
C ILE A 159 9.32 6.25 17.42
N THR A 160 8.73 7.23 18.10
CA THR A 160 9.37 8.50 18.42
C THR A 160 10.61 8.30 19.31
N ILE A 161 10.51 7.44 20.33
CA ILE A 161 11.65 7.09 21.20
C ILE A 161 12.79 6.49 20.36
N ALA A 162 12.50 5.62 19.40
CA ALA A 162 13.52 5.01 18.54
C ALA A 162 14.22 6.03 17.61
N LEU A 163 13.48 7.04 17.12
CA LEU A 163 14.06 8.13 16.33
C LEU A 163 14.98 8.98 17.19
N GLU A 164 14.52 9.43 18.37
CA GLU A 164 15.32 10.22 19.32
C GLU A 164 16.59 9.48 19.77
N THR A 165 16.53 8.17 19.97
CA THR A 165 17.71 7.37 20.32
C THR A 165 18.69 7.18 19.15
N ASN A 166 18.21 7.15 17.90
CA ASN A 166 19.09 7.01 16.73
C ASN A 166 19.77 8.33 16.33
N THR A 167 19.13 9.49 16.53
CA THR A 167 19.80 10.79 16.35
C THR A 167 20.97 10.95 17.33
N LEU A 168 20.80 10.51 18.58
CA LEU A 168 21.85 10.58 19.61
C LEU A 168 23.04 9.63 19.37
N VAL A 169 22.87 8.59 18.54
CA VAL A 169 23.94 7.64 18.17
C VAL A 169 24.66 8.09 16.89
N ALA A 170 23.99 8.82 16.00
CA ALA A 170 24.61 9.37 14.78
C ALA A 170 25.45 10.64 15.05
N GLU A 171 25.29 11.27 16.21
CA GLU A 171 26.04 12.47 16.65
C GLU A 171 27.24 12.16 17.57
N LYS A 172 27.69 10.89 17.64
CA LYS A 172 28.91 10.47 18.35
C LYS A 172 29.91 9.80 17.42
#